data_AF-A0A8J5QML7-F1
#
_entry.id   AF-A0A8J5QML7-F1
#
_cell.length_a   1.000
_cell.length_b   1.000
_cell.length_c   1.000
_cell.angle_alpha   90.00
_cell.angle_beta   90.00
_cell.angle_gamma   90.00
#
_symmetry.space_group_name_H-M   'P 1'
#
loop_
_entity.id
_entity.type
_entity.pdbx_description
1 polymer ?
#
loop_
_entity_poly.entity_id
_entity_poly.type
_entity_poly.pdbx_seq_one_letter_code
_entity_poly.pdbx_strand_id
1 'polypeptide(L)'
;MDYKIQLCLLIWTGSVIADQVCYEELGCFDNNYPWFTFFRPYPFPMSKEDVNTTFFFSNRALNVQNLHLLGHSLGSHIMSYVGKNFTDPKIYRITALDPAQPGFQGRNPMIRLNKTDANFIDVIHTDGRPFLPFLGLGMTVGVGDVDLFVNGGKWQPNCLLDGETFYKSFFEIPKITVAILYNLATCSHSRAPRYMAAAIKEPCHMWAYRYNAQTASLRWTDFVIDDSCDAESCSKMGMDTPQLPARGNFAFETSGTYPFCKFDPEADQQMKRILI
;
A
#
# COMPACT_ATOMS: atom_id res chain seq x y z
N MET A 1 -38.96 6.06 42.00
CA MET A 1 -38.93 6.83 40.73
C MET A 1 -37.71 6.37 39.99
N ASP A 2 -37.87 5.29 39.22
CA ASP A 2 -36.79 4.67 38.45
C ASP A 2 -36.91 5.10 36.99
N TYR A 3 -35.94 5.87 36.53
CA TYR A 3 -35.83 6.26 35.13
C TYR A 3 -35.36 5.04 34.32
N LYS A 4 -36.30 4.41 33.60
CA LYS A 4 -35.97 3.45 32.54
C LYS A 4 -35.32 4.19 31.37
N ILE A 5 -34.01 4.08 31.26
CA ILE A 5 -33.26 4.43 30.05
C ILE A 5 -33.65 3.41 28.98
N GLN A 6 -34.49 3.84 28.04
CA GLN A 6 -34.82 3.09 26.83
C GLN A 6 -33.62 3.18 25.89
N LEU A 7 -32.72 2.21 25.99
CA LEU A 7 -31.70 1.95 24.97
C LEU A 7 -32.44 1.41 23.74
N CYS A 8 -32.74 2.27 22.77
CA CYS A 8 -33.15 1.83 21.43
C CYS A 8 -31.94 1.17 20.75
N LEU A 9 -31.72 -0.10 21.07
CA LEU A 9 -30.96 -1.03 20.26
C LEU A 9 -31.71 -1.19 18.94
N LEU A 10 -31.35 -0.38 17.95
CA LEU A 10 -31.57 -0.72 16.54
C LEU A 10 -30.68 -1.92 16.24
N ILE A 11 -31.14 -3.10 16.64
CA ILE A 11 -30.62 -4.36 16.13
C ILE A 11 -31.00 -4.35 14.65
N TRP A 12 -30.04 -3.99 13.81
CA TRP A 12 -30.07 -4.37 12.41
C TRP A 12 -30.06 -5.90 12.40
N THR A 13 -31.23 -6.53 12.43
CA THR A 13 -31.39 -7.91 11.98
C THR A 13 -31.24 -7.89 10.47
N GLY A 14 -30.04 -7.62 9.99
CA GLY A 14 -29.63 -8.00 8.66
C GLY A 14 -29.52 -9.51 8.71
N SER A 15 -30.56 -10.22 8.28
CA SER A 15 -30.44 -11.61 7.91
C SER A 15 -29.44 -11.66 6.76
N VAL A 16 -28.17 -11.97 7.06
CA VAL A 16 -27.18 -12.29 6.03
C VAL A 16 -27.61 -13.64 5.48
N ILE A 17 -28.25 -13.63 4.31
CA ILE A 17 -28.54 -14.86 3.58
C ILE A 17 -27.17 -15.42 3.19
N ALA A 18 -26.80 -16.54 3.81
CA ALA A 18 -25.59 -17.28 3.52
C ALA A 18 -25.65 -17.80 2.07
N ASP A 19 -24.58 -17.59 1.31
CA ASP A 19 -24.45 -18.13 -0.04
C ASP A 19 -23.06 -18.75 -0.22
N GLN A 20 -23.01 -19.87 -0.94
CA GLN A 20 -21.76 -20.50 -1.33
C GLN A 20 -21.35 -19.93 -2.70
N VAL A 21 -20.13 -19.40 -2.79
CA VAL A 21 -19.61 -18.92 -4.07
C VAL A 21 -18.85 -20.05 -4.74
N CYS A 22 -19.40 -20.57 -5.83
CA CYS A 22 -18.81 -21.66 -6.60
C CYS A 22 -18.06 -21.17 -7.82
N TYR A 23 -16.85 -21.68 -8.01
CA TYR A 23 -16.05 -21.52 -9.21
C TYR A 23 -15.84 -22.89 -9.86
N GLU A 24 -16.01 -22.97 -11.18
CA GLU A 24 -16.05 -24.22 -11.95
C GLU A 24 -14.80 -25.11 -11.73
N GLU A 25 -13.61 -24.50 -11.71
CA GLU A 25 -12.35 -25.23 -11.52
C GLU A 25 -11.85 -25.29 -10.06
N LEU A 26 -12.31 -24.37 -9.20
CA LEU A 26 -11.77 -24.18 -7.84
C LEU A 26 -12.70 -24.73 -6.75
N GLY A 27 -13.94 -25.10 -7.09
CA GLY A 27 -14.95 -25.55 -6.14
C GLY A 27 -15.72 -24.41 -5.48
N CYS A 28 -16.50 -24.75 -4.46
CA CYS A 28 -17.36 -23.82 -3.73
C CYS A 28 -16.71 -23.36 -2.43
N PHE A 29 -16.73 -22.06 -2.18
CA PHE A 29 -16.20 -21.43 -0.98
C PHE A 29 -17.34 -20.92 -0.11
N ASP A 30 -17.27 -21.25 1.18
CA ASP A 30 -18.20 -20.72 2.17
C ASP A 30 -17.84 -19.25 2.46
N ASN A 31 -18.84 -18.37 2.32
CA ASN A 31 -18.72 -16.95 2.62
C ASN A 31 -19.24 -16.60 4.03
N ASN A 32 -19.45 -17.59 4.90
CA ASN A 32 -19.86 -17.38 6.30
C ASN A 32 -18.77 -16.71 7.16
N TYR A 33 -19.11 -16.41 8.41
CA TYR A 33 -18.12 -16.03 9.44
C TYR A 33 -16.90 -16.98 9.39
N PRO A 34 -15.64 -16.48 9.34
CA PRO A 34 -15.21 -15.13 9.72
C PRO A 34 -15.01 -14.14 8.55
N TRP A 35 -15.55 -14.41 7.34
CA TRP A 35 -15.32 -13.54 6.18
C TRP A 35 -15.96 -12.14 6.31
N PHE A 36 -16.90 -11.95 7.24
CA PHE A 36 -17.50 -10.67 7.61
C PHE A 36 -17.04 -10.20 8.99
N THR A 37 -16.37 -9.04 9.07
CA THR A 37 -16.05 -8.36 10.35
C THR A 37 -16.27 -6.86 10.22
N PHE A 38 -16.36 -6.12 11.34
CA PHE A 38 -16.45 -4.66 11.34
C PHE A 38 -15.27 -3.98 10.62
N PHE A 39 -14.14 -4.69 10.50
CA PHE A 39 -12.94 -4.28 9.76
C PHE A 39 -12.97 -4.67 8.28
N ARG A 40 -13.96 -5.44 7.83
CA ARG A 40 -14.22 -5.80 6.43
C ARG A 40 -15.71 -5.57 6.08
N PRO A 41 -16.18 -4.32 6.10
CA PRO A 41 -17.58 -3.99 5.82
C PRO A 41 -17.86 -3.99 4.31
N TYR A 42 -17.97 -5.18 3.69
CA TYR A 42 -18.31 -5.38 2.27
C TYR A 42 -17.31 -4.79 1.24
N PRO A 43 -17.17 -5.36 0.02
CA PRO A 43 -18.16 -6.12 -0.73
C PRO A 43 -17.93 -7.64 -0.71
N PHE A 44 -18.96 -8.38 -1.11
CA PHE A 44 -18.86 -9.78 -1.54
C PHE A 44 -17.66 -10.01 -2.48
N PRO A 45 -17.16 -11.26 -2.61
CA PRO A 45 -16.29 -11.61 -3.73
C PRO A 45 -16.93 -11.11 -5.02
N MET A 46 -16.24 -10.22 -5.74
CA MET A 46 -16.73 -9.68 -7.00
C MET A 46 -16.85 -10.82 -8.02
N SER A 47 -17.71 -10.66 -9.04
CA SER A 47 -17.85 -11.66 -10.09
C SER A 47 -16.50 -11.91 -10.79
N LYS A 48 -16.31 -13.10 -11.38
CA LYS A 48 -15.06 -13.40 -12.09
C LYS A 48 -14.80 -12.38 -13.22
N GLU A 49 -15.86 -11.88 -13.84
CA GLU A 49 -15.86 -10.85 -14.88
C GLU A 49 -15.37 -9.50 -14.34
N ASP A 50 -15.79 -9.12 -13.13
CA ASP A 50 -15.38 -7.87 -12.47
C ASP A 50 -13.95 -7.93 -11.92
N VAL A 51 -13.55 -9.11 -11.42
CA VAL A 51 -12.20 -9.35 -10.86
C VAL A 51 -11.15 -9.45 -11.97
N ASN A 52 -11.53 -9.97 -13.15
CA ASN A 52 -10.68 -10.14 -14.34
C ASN A 52 -9.26 -10.67 -14.00
N THR A 53 -9.20 -11.69 -13.14
CA THR A 53 -7.94 -12.29 -12.69
C THR A 53 -7.66 -13.57 -13.45
N THR A 54 -6.45 -13.69 -13.97
CA THR A 54 -5.96 -14.90 -14.64
C THR A 54 -5.04 -15.66 -13.70
N PHE A 55 -5.39 -16.90 -13.35
CA PHE A 55 -4.51 -17.79 -12.61
C PHE A 55 -3.60 -18.54 -13.58
N PHE A 56 -2.29 -18.46 -13.38
CA PHE A 56 -1.31 -19.24 -14.12
C PHE A 56 -0.87 -20.43 -13.25
N PHE A 57 -1.33 -21.62 -13.60
CA PHE A 57 -0.84 -22.86 -12.99
C PHE A 57 0.40 -23.34 -13.75
N SER A 58 1.51 -23.52 -13.03
CA SER A 58 2.75 -24.07 -13.58
C SER A 58 3.04 -25.42 -12.94
N ASN A 59 3.15 -26.47 -13.76
CA ASN A 59 3.53 -27.81 -13.32
C ASN A 59 5.06 -28.00 -13.24
N ARG A 60 5.85 -26.91 -13.36
CA ARG A 60 7.31 -26.95 -13.20
C ARG A 60 7.67 -26.64 -11.76
N ALA A 61 8.74 -27.27 -11.26
CA ALA A 61 9.34 -26.91 -9.98
C ALA A 61 9.69 -25.42 -10.00
N LEU A 62 9.03 -24.65 -9.12
CA LEU A 62 9.19 -23.21 -9.05
C LEU A 62 10.47 -22.88 -8.27
N ASN A 63 11.43 -22.24 -8.94
CA ASN A 63 12.58 -21.68 -8.23
C ASN A 63 12.14 -20.36 -7.56
N VAL A 64 11.95 -20.38 -6.25
CA VAL A 64 11.52 -19.22 -5.45
C VAL A 64 12.54 -18.07 -5.47
N GLN A 65 13.81 -18.36 -5.81
CA GLN A 65 14.84 -17.33 -6.03
C GLN A 65 14.65 -16.56 -7.35
N ASN A 66 13.66 -16.90 -8.16
CA ASN A 66 13.24 -16.13 -9.33
C ASN A 66 11.84 -15.50 -9.14
N LEU A 67 11.26 -15.59 -7.94
CA LEU A 67 9.91 -15.13 -7.66
C LEU A 67 9.91 -13.70 -7.12
N HIS A 68 9.16 -12.82 -7.79
CA HIS A 68 8.85 -11.47 -7.32
C HIS A 68 7.36 -11.38 -7.01
N LEU A 69 7.03 -11.25 -5.73
CA LEU A 69 5.66 -11.09 -5.26
C LEU A 69 5.31 -9.60 -5.11
N LEU A 70 4.14 -9.20 -5.61
CA LEU A 70 3.62 -7.85 -5.43
C LEU A 70 2.29 -7.93 -4.68
N GLY A 71 2.14 -7.13 -3.63
CA GLY A 71 0.91 -7.09 -2.84
C GLY A 71 0.53 -5.68 -2.46
N HIS A 72 -0.72 -5.28 -2.72
CA HIS A 72 -1.27 -3.98 -2.34
C HIS A 72 -2.11 -4.07 -1.06
N SER A 73 -2.02 -3.06 -0.19
CA SER A 73 -2.84 -2.98 1.02
C SER A 73 -2.69 -4.23 1.90
N LEU A 74 -3.78 -4.91 2.22
CA LEU A 74 -3.78 -6.22 2.90
C LEU A 74 -2.96 -7.28 2.13
N GLY A 75 -2.96 -7.21 0.81
CA GLY A 75 -2.19 -8.08 -0.07
C GLY A 75 -0.68 -8.03 0.19
N SER A 76 -0.14 -6.89 0.64
CA SER A 76 1.26 -6.79 1.05
C SER A 76 1.60 -7.76 2.18
N HIS A 77 0.70 -7.90 3.15
CA HIS A 77 0.87 -8.85 4.25
C HIS A 77 0.67 -10.27 3.76
N ILE A 78 -0.29 -10.55 2.88
CA ILE A 78 -0.48 -11.87 2.28
C ILE A 78 0.81 -12.33 1.59
N MET A 79 1.45 -11.47 0.79
CA MET A 79 2.73 -11.81 0.13
C MET A 79 3.85 -12.08 1.15
N SER A 80 3.89 -11.35 2.26
CA SER A 80 4.79 -11.64 3.38
C SER A 80 4.53 -12.99 4.04
N TYR A 81 3.25 -13.35 4.27
CA TYR A 81 2.90 -14.66 4.81
C TYR A 81 3.31 -15.79 3.86
N VAL A 82 3.20 -15.59 2.55
CA VAL A 82 3.76 -16.52 1.56
C VAL A 82 5.28 -16.61 1.74
N GLY A 83 5.99 -15.49 1.77
CA GLY A 83 7.45 -15.45 1.93
C GLY A 83 7.97 -16.13 3.20
N LYS A 84 7.28 -15.99 4.33
CA LYS A 84 7.63 -16.66 5.59
C LYS A 84 7.65 -18.19 5.51
N ASN A 85 6.91 -18.78 4.58
CA ASN A 85 6.92 -20.24 4.36
C ASN A 85 8.15 -20.72 3.59
N PHE A 86 8.96 -19.81 3.03
CA PHE A 86 10.16 -20.12 2.27
C PHE A 86 11.38 -19.53 2.98
N THR A 87 12.04 -20.35 3.79
CA THR A 87 13.21 -19.92 4.59
C THR A 87 14.54 -20.33 3.97
N ASP A 88 14.58 -21.43 3.20
CA ASP A 88 15.77 -21.91 2.48
C ASP A 88 15.38 -22.69 1.20
N PRO A 89 15.55 -22.13 0.00
CA PRO A 89 15.89 -20.73 -0.26
C PRO A 89 14.70 -19.79 0.00
N LYS A 90 14.98 -18.53 0.35
CA LYS A 90 13.96 -17.48 0.44
C LYS A 90 13.45 -17.03 -0.94
N ILE A 91 12.24 -16.47 -0.94
CA ILE A 91 11.71 -15.73 -2.09
C ILE A 91 12.66 -14.60 -2.46
N TYR A 92 12.87 -14.37 -3.76
CA TYR A 92 13.77 -13.34 -4.24
C TYR A 92 13.35 -11.93 -3.84
N ARG A 93 12.10 -11.55 -4.14
CA ARG A 93 11.62 -10.18 -3.88
C ARG A 93 10.16 -10.11 -3.48
N ILE A 94 9.85 -9.22 -2.55
CA ILE A 94 8.48 -8.76 -2.29
C ILE A 94 8.43 -7.23 -2.50
N THR A 95 7.54 -6.74 -3.36
CA THR A 95 7.19 -5.32 -3.41
C THR A 95 5.84 -5.11 -2.74
N ALA A 96 5.83 -4.29 -1.70
CA ALA A 96 4.66 -4.04 -0.89
C ALA A 96 4.09 -2.64 -1.21
N LEU A 97 2.92 -2.62 -1.83
CA LEU A 97 2.27 -1.41 -2.32
C LEU A 97 1.32 -0.89 -1.25
N ASP A 98 1.78 0.10 -0.51
CA ASP A 98 1.06 0.78 0.58
C ASP A 98 0.44 -0.20 1.59
N PRO A 99 1.27 -0.95 2.36
CA PRO A 99 0.80 -2.03 3.22
C PRO A 99 -0.23 -1.53 4.23
N ALA A 100 -1.27 -2.33 4.51
CA ALA A 100 -2.33 -1.93 5.42
C ALA A 100 -1.83 -1.66 6.85
N GLN A 101 -2.15 -0.50 7.42
CA GLN A 101 -1.85 -0.17 8.81
C GLN A 101 -2.83 -0.82 9.80
N PRO A 102 -4.15 -0.73 9.63
CA PRO A 102 -5.10 -1.24 10.63
C PRO A 102 -4.93 -2.74 10.86
N GLY A 103 -4.71 -3.13 12.11
CA GLY A 103 -4.52 -4.52 12.50
C GLY A 103 -3.09 -5.05 12.37
N PHE A 104 -2.18 -4.37 11.67
CA PHE A 104 -0.81 -4.84 11.40
C PHE A 104 0.28 -3.97 12.01
N GLN A 105 0.19 -2.64 11.88
CA GLN A 105 1.23 -1.75 12.40
C GLN A 105 1.39 -1.91 13.93
N GLY A 106 2.64 -2.00 14.40
CA GLY A 106 2.95 -2.23 15.81
C GLY A 106 2.77 -3.68 16.29
N ARG A 107 2.26 -4.58 15.45
CA ARG A 107 2.18 -6.01 15.77
C ARG A 107 3.52 -6.72 15.61
N ASN A 108 3.58 -7.94 16.14
CA ASN A 108 4.73 -8.83 16.00
C ASN A 108 5.04 -9.08 14.51
N PRO A 109 6.31 -9.01 14.06
CA PRO A 109 6.74 -9.37 12.70
C PRO A 109 6.16 -10.66 12.13
N MET A 110 5.90 -11.67 12.97
CA MET A 110 5.27 -12.92 12.54
C MET A 110 3.91 -12.72 11.87
N ILE A 111 3.15 -11.69 12.28
CA ILE A 111 1.79 -11.44 11.82
C ILE A 111 1.63 -10.21 10.91
N ARG A 112 2.73 -9.73 10.32
CA ARG A 112 2.73 -8.60 9.38
C ARG A 112 3.92 -8.68 8.41
N LEU A 113 3.98 -7.77 7.45
CA LEU A 113 5.15 -7.61 6.59
C LEU A 113 6.40 -7.28 7.43
N ASN A 114 7.50 -7.96 7.14
CA ASN A 114 8.81 -7.69 7.70
C ASN A 114 9.92 -7.91 6.65
N LYS A 115 10.95 -7.07 6.67
CA LYS A 115 12.15 -7.19 5.82
C LYS A 115 12.80 -8.57 5.77
N THR A 116 12.60 -9.43 6.78
CA THR A 116 13.16 -10.79 6.79
C THR A 116 12.40 -11.79 5.92
N ASP A 117 11.22 -11.43 5.38
CA ASP A 117 10.29 -12.37 4.73
C ASP A 117 10.69 -12.74 3.27
N ALA A 118 11.70 -12.07 2.71
CA ALA A 118 12.30 -12.37 1.41
C ALA A 118 13.79 -12.00 1.42
N ASN A 119 14.50 -12.22 0.31
CA ASN A 119 15.87 -11.72 0.13
C ASN A 119 15.93 -10.20 -0.05
N PHE A 120 14.88 -9.61 -0.61
CA PHE A 120 14.75 -8.17 -0.77
C PHE A 120 13.29 -7.73 -0.68
N ILE A 121 13.01 -6.69 0.09
CA ILE A 121 11.68 -6.10 0.20
C ILE A 121 11.73 -4.60 -0.05
N ASP A 122 10.97 -4.13 -1.03
CA ASP A 122 10.73 -2.71 -1.25
C ASP A 122 9.28 -2.34 -0.98
N VAL A 123 9.07 -1.23 -0.28
CA VAL A 123 7.75 -0.78 0.17
C VAL A 123 7.45 0.58 -0.41
N ILE A 124 6.24 0.77 -0.92
CA ILE A 124 5.79 2.03 -1.50
C ILE A 124 4.74 2.60 -0.57
N HIS A 125 5.04 3.71 0.10
CA HIS A 125 4.10 4.41 0.98
C HIS A 125 3.44 5.55 0.22
N THR A 126 2.12 5.51 0.13
CA THR A 126 1.30 6.57 -0.48
C THR A 126 0.24 7.11 0.46
N ASP A 127 -0.11 6.34 1.50
CA ASP A 127 -1.15 6.69 2.46
C ASP A 127 -0.77 6.43 3.94
N GLY A 128 0.48 6.72 4.28
CA GLY A 128 1.08 6.56 5.62
C GLY A 128 0.61 7.59 6.66
N ARG A 129 -0.69 7.89 6.72
CA ARG A 129 -1.32 8.71 7.77
C ARG A 129 -1.86 7.79 8.87
N PRO A 130 -1.93 8.21 10.14
CA PRO A 130 -2.62 7.42 11.16
C PRO A 130 -4.09 7.17 10.77
N PHE A 131 -4.55 5.92 10.90
CA PHE A 131 -5.91 5.52 10.53
C PHE A 131 -6.97 6.30 11.31
N LEU A 132 -6.75 6.52 12.60
CA LEU A 132 -7.54 7.46 13.39
C LEU A 132 -6.64 8.61 13.86
N PRO A 133 -7.06 9.88 13.72
CA PRO A 133 -8.33 10.36 13.14
C PRO A 133 -8.28 10.61 11.61
N PHE A 134 -7.15 10.39 10.93
CA PHE A 134 -6.93 10.90 9.57
C PHE A 134 -7.32 9.95 8.43
N LEU A 135 -7.82 8.75 8.75
CA LEU A 135 -8.25 7.72 7.80
C LEU A 135 -7.18 7.30 6.78
N GLY A 136 -5.90 7.33 7.20
CA GLY A 136 -4.83 6.71 6.42
C GLY A 136 -4.87 5.19 6.52
N LEU A 137 -4.83 4.53 5.37
CA LEU A 137 -4.89 3.07 5.29
C LEU A 137 -3.50 2.44 5.26
N GLY A 138 -2.47 3.17 4.85
CA GLY A 138 -1.10 2.68 4.71
C GLY A 138 -0.29 2.74 6.01
N MET A 139 0.68 1.82 6.16
CA MET A 139 1.67 1.86 7.25
C MET A 139 2.45 3.18 7.22
N THR A 140 2.65 3.79 8.40
CA THR A 140 3.33 5.08 8.55
C THR A 140 4.85 4.94 8.72
N VAL A 141 5.34 3.71 8.89
CA VAL A 141 6.75 3.41 9.17
C VAL A 141 7.30 2.47 8.10
N GLY A 142 8.58 2.64 7.80
CA GLY A 142 9.30 1.74 6.90
C GLY A 142 9.45 0.34 7.51
N VAL A 143 9.24 -0.69 6.69
CA VAL A 143 9.32 -2.10 7.08
C VAL A 143 10.05 -2.97 6.06
N GLY A 144 10.61 -2.37 5.00
CA GLY A 144 11.39 -3.05 3.97
C GLY A 144 12.90 -2.88 4.13
N ASP A 145 13.60 -3.31 3.09
CA ASP A 145 14.99 -2.97 2.80
C ASP A 145 15.10 -1.58 2.15
N VAL A 146 14.10 -1.22 1.35
CA VAL A 146 13.91 0.10 0.75
C VAL A 146 12.46 0.54 0.97
N ASP A 147 12.25 1.67 1.61
CA ASP A 147 10.91 2.24 1.83
C ASP A 147 10.79 3.59 1.10
N LEU A 148 9.90 3.66 0.12
CA LEU A 148 9.69 4.79 -0.78
C LEU A 148 8.44 5.58 -0.37
N PHE A 149 8.62 6.77 0.20
CA PHE A 149 7.55 7.68 0.63
C PHE A 149 7.22 8.67 -0.50
N VAL A 150 6.34 8.26 -1.41
CA VAL A 150 5.99 9.05 -2.61
C VAL A 150 5.20 10.30 -2.20
N ASN A 151 5.64 11.48 -2.65
CA ASN A 151 5.11 12.78 -2.24
C ASN A 151 5.07 12.93 -0.70
N GLY A 152 6.11 12.43 -0.01
CA GLY A 152 6.18 12.39 1.46
C GLY A 152 5.34 11.27 2.10
N GLY A 153 4.71 10.42 1.30
CA GLY A 153 4.05 9.18 1.69
C GLY A 153 2.73 9.33 2.43
N LYS A 154 2.07 10.49 2.36
CA LYS A 154 0.81 10.76 3.10
C LYS A 154 -0.35 11.10 2.17
N TRP A 155 -0.24 12.21 1.45
CA TRP A 155 -1.27 12.72 0.56
C TRP A 155 -0.72 12.74 -0.85
N GLN A 156 -1.45 12.11 -1.77
CA GLN A 156 -1.04 12.08 -3.15
C GLN A 156 -1.70 13.21 -3.94
N PRO A 157 -1.02 13.78 -4.95
CA PRO A 157 -1.61 14.84 -5.76
C PRO A 157 -2.92 14.39 -6.42
N ASN A 158 -3.89 15.30 -6.50
CA ASN A 158 -5.27 15.07 -6.98
C ASN A 158 -6.07 14.04 -6.14
N CYS A 159 -5.67 13.76 -4.89
CA CYS A 159 -6.46 12.96 -3.95
C CYS A 159 -7.09 13.77 -2.81
N LEU A 160 -6.79 15.07 -2.73
CA LEU A 160 -7.56 16.00 -1.90
C LEU A 160 -8.78 16.45 -2.70
N LEU A 161 -9.96 16.46 -2.07
CA LEU A 161 -11.04 17.32 -2.54
C LEU A 161 -10.47 18.74 -2.52
N ASP A 162 -10.51 19.44 -3.65
CA ASP A 162 -10.04 20.82 -3.76
C ASP A 162 -10.56 21.65 -2.57
N GLY A 163 -9.65 22.13 -1.72
CA GLY A 163 -9.87 23.31 -0.88
C GLY A 163 -10.67 23.19 0.43
N GLU A 164 -11.16 22.04 0.90
CA GLU A 164 -11.87 21.99 2.19
C GLU A 164 -11.12 21.18 3.26
N THR A 165 -10.62 21.91 4.24
CA THR A 165 -10.01 21.40 5.47
C THR A 165 -11.00 20.50 6.22
N PHE A 166 -10.78 19.18 6.12
CA PHE A 166 -11.55 18.14 6.79
C PHE A 166 -11.20 18.03 8.29
N TYR A 167 -11.13 19.16 8.99
CA TYR A 167 -11.07 19.22 10.45
C TYR A 167 -12.26 20.00 10.96
N LYS A 168 -13.47 19.51 10.68
CA LYS A 168 -14.66 19.96 11.40
C LYS A 168 -15.26 18.75 12.08
N SER A 169 -14.94 18.63 13.37
CA SER A 169 -15.65 17.94 14.44
C SER A 169 -16.17 16.52 14.14
N PHE A 170 -15.87 15.58 15.04
CA PHE A 170 -16.39 14.20 15.05
C PHE A 170 -17.93 14.11 14.82
N PHE A 171 -18.67 15.19 15.08
CA PHE A 171 -20.11 15.33 14.88
C PHE A 171 -20.58 15.56 13.43
N GLU A 172 -19.71 15.87 12.46
CA GLU A 172 -20.11 16.12 11.05
C GLU A 172 -19.99 14.88 10.15
N ILE A 173 -19.38 13.79 10.65
CA ILE A 173 -19.28 12.46 10.00
C ILE A 173 -20.62 11.96 9.42
N PRO A 174 -21.79 12.15 10.05
CA PRO A 174 -23.06 11.66 9.51
C PRO A 174 -23.54 12.38 8.23
N LYS A 175 -23.00 13.57 7.91
CA LYS A 175 -23.42 14.35 6.72
C LYS A 175 -22.70 13.94 5.44
N ILE A 176 -21.67 13.11 5.56
CA ILE A 176 -20.82 12.68 4.45
C ILE A 176 -21.30 11.31 4.01
N THR A 177 -21.59 11.15 2.73
CA THR A 177 -22.00 9.84 2.22
C THR A 177 -20.85 8.85 2.41
N VAL A 178 -21.18 7.59 2.73
CA VAL A 178 -20.20 6.51 2.87
C VAL A 178 -19.28 6.42 1.64
N ALA A 179 -19.81 6.70 0.45
CA ALA A 179 -19.04 6.74 -0.79
C ALA A 179 -17.98 7.85 -0.82
N ILE A 180 -18.28 9.06 -0.34
CA ILE A 180 -17.31 10.16 -0.28
C ILE A 180 -16.24 9.86 0.77
N LEU A 181 -16.63 9.32 1.94
CA LEU A 181 -15.71 8.92 2.99
C LEU A 181 -14.77 7.80 2.52
N TYR A 182 -15.31 6.82 1.79
CA TYR A 182 -14.55 5.72 1.20
C TYR A 182 -13.58 6.24 0.13
N ASN A 183 -14.02 7.10 -0.78
CA ASN A 183 -13.16 7.68 -1.81
C ASN A 183 -12.03 8.54 -1.22
N LEU A 184 -12.31 9.32 -0.18
CA LEU A 184 -11.32 10.14 0.52
C LEU A 184 -10.26 9.27 1.23
N ALA A 185 -10.68 8.15 1.83
CA ALA A 185 -9.77 7.21 2.46
C ALA A 185 -8.94 6.40 1.45
N THR A 186 -9.48 6.13 0.25
CA THR A 186 -8.87 5.17 -0.69
C THR A 186 -8.09 5.78 -1.85
N CYS A 187 -8.24 7.07 -2.18
CA CYS A 187 -7.56 7.67 -3.33
C CYS A 187 -6.03 7.58 -3.22
N SER A 188 -5.45 8.14 -2.14
CA SER A 188 -4.00 8.08 -1.90
C SER A 188 -3.55 6.62 -1.81
N HIS A 189 -4.32 5.77 -1.13
CA HIS A 189 -4.03 4.36 -0.96
C HIS A 189 -3.92 3.60 -2.29
N SER A 190 -4.76 3.96 -3.26
CA SER A 190 -4.80 3.32 -4.60
C SER A 190 -3.73 3.84 -5.56
N ARG A 191 -2.87 4.79 -5.14
CA ARG A 191 -1.81 5.34 -6.00
C ARG A 191 -0.59 4.45 -6.09
N ALA A 192 -0.21 3.73 -5.03
CA ALA A 192 0.95 2.85 -5.03
C ALA A 192 1.00 1.87 -6.23
N PRO A 193 -0.06 1.09 -6.55
CA PRO A 193 -0.03 0.22 -7.73
C PRO A 193 0.03 0.99 -9.05
N ARG A 194 -0.55 2.20 -9.12
CA ARG A 194 -0.50 3.04 -10.33
C ARG A 194 0.89 3.61 -10.57
N TYR A 195 1.59 4.02 -9.51
CA TYR A 195 2.98 4.47 -9.62
C TYR A 195 3.91 3.33 -9.98
N MET A 196 3.76 2.15 -9.36
CA MET A 196 4.55 0.97 -9.73
C MET A 196 4.34 0.59 -11.19
N ALA A 197 3.09 0.59 -11.68
CA ALA A 197 2.81 0.30 -13.09
C ALA A 197 3.44 1.33 -14.03
N ALA A 198 3.39 2.62 -13.69
CA ALA A 198 4.05 3.67 -14.47
C ALA A 198 5.57 3.52 -14.45
N ALA A 199 6.18 3.22 -13.30
CA ALA A 199 7.63 3.00 -13.17
C ALA A 199 8.15 1.79 -13.98
N ILE A 200 7.28 0.83 -14.30
CA ILE A 200 7.60 -0.30 -15.18
C ILE A 200 7.45 0.07 -16.66
N LYS A 201 6.40 0.82 -16.99
CA LYS A 201 5.97 1.03 -18.38
C LYS A 201 6.60 2.26 -19.02
N GLU A 202 6.82 3.31 -18.26
CA GLU A 202 7.24 4.61 -18.77
C GLU A 202 8.76 4.75 -18.78
N PRO A 203 9.34 5.49 -19.75
CA PRO A 203 10.79 5.60 -19.92
C PRO A 203 11.48 6.54 -18.91
N CYS A 204 10.74 7.06 -17.94
CA CYS A 204 11.21 8.03 -16.95
C CYS A 204 11.54 7.36 -15.63
N HIS A 205 12.66 7.76 -15.01
CA HIS A 205 13.09 7.21 -13.74
C HIS A 205 12.52 8.00 -12.56
N MET A 206 11.88 7.28 -11.64
CA MET A 206 11.38 7.83 -10.38
C MET A 206 12.46 7.72 -9.30
N TRP A 207 13.50 8.56 -9.41
CA TRP A 207 14.62 8.61 -8.46
C TRP A 207 14.16 9.06 -7.09
N ALA A 208 14.62 8.36 -6.05
CA ALA A 208 14.26 8.55 -4.66
C ALA A 208 15.49 8.82 -3.82
N TYR A 209 15.39 9.83 -2.98
CA TYR A 209 16.50 10.37 -2.21
C TYR A 209 16.29 10.13 -0.72
N ARG A 210 17.36 10.12 0.07
CA ARG A 210 17.27 9.78 1.50
C ARG A 210 16.23 10.65 2.21
N TYR A 211 15.45 10.00 3.06
CA TYR A 211 14.34 10.63 3.73
C TYR A 211 14.20 10.12 5.16
N ASN A 212 13.91 11.01 6.09
CA ASN A 212 13.57 10.63 7.45
C ASN A 212 12.06 10.76 7.68
N ALA A 213 11.37 9.61 7.61
CA ALA A 213 9.92 9.52 7.82
C ALA A 213 9.48 9.88 9.26
N GLN A 214 10.36 9.78 10.26
CA GLN A 214 10.03 10.07 11.66
C GLN A 214 10.03 11.58 11.97
N THR A 215 10.89 12.35 11.30
CA THR A 215 10.97 13.82 11.45
C THR A 215 10.06 14.57 10.49
N ALA A 216 9.35 13.87 9.59
CA ALA A 216 8.46 14.45 8.60
C ALA A 216 7.14 14.97 9.19
N SER A 217 7.27 15.98 10.05
CA SER A 217 6.19 16.87 10.45
C SER A 217 6.25 18.09 9.54
N LEU A 218 5.46 18.03 8.46
CA LEU A 218 4.88 19.16 7.71
C LEU A 218 5.54 20.54 7.95
N ARG A 219 6.52 20.92 7.12
CA ARG A 219 6.58 22.30 6.62
C ARG A 219 5.90 22.32 5.26
N TRP A 220 4.77 22.99 5.22
CA TRP A 220 3.70 22.90 4.21
C TRP A 220 4.00 23.55 2.84
N THR A 221 5.25 23.70 2.40
CA THR A 221 5.50 24.38 1.11
C THR A 221 6.55 23.74 0.23
N ASP A 222 7.58 23.06 0.76
CA ASP A 222 8.67 22.58 -0.08
C ASP A 222 9.19 21.24 0.44
N PHE A 223 8.97 20.16 -0.33
CA PHE A 223 9.69 18.92 -0.14
C PHE A 223 11.11 19.13 -0.68
N VAL A 224 11.98 19.68 0.17
CA VAL A 224 13.38 19.89 -0.14
C VAL A 224 14.12 18.60 0.16
N ILE A 225 14.51 17.91 -0.90
CA ILE A 225 15.58 16.93 -0.85
C ILE A 225 16.88 17.72 -1.06
N ASP A 226 17.66 17.88 -0.01
CA ASP A 226 19.02 18.44 -0.13
C ASP A 226 20.01 17.30 0.05
N ASP A 227 20.05 16.41 -0.95
CA ASP A 227 20.99 15.28 -0.99
C ASP A 227 21.45 15.05 -2.43
N SER A 228 22.76 14.91 -2.62
CA SER A 228 23.34 14.46 -3.88
C SER A 228 22.97 13.01 -4.15
N CYS A 229 22.66 12.67 -5.41
CA CYS A 229 22.18 11.34 -5.79
C CYS A 229 23.29 10.40 -6.26
N ASP A 230 23.82 9.55 -5.40
CA ASP A 230 24.83 8.54 -5.75
C ASP A 230 24.33 7.10 -5.49
N ALA A 231 25.18 6.11 -5.78
CA ALA A 231 24.83 4.69 -5.63
C ALA A 231 24.32 4.34 -4.22
N GLU A 232 24.86 5.01 -3.19
CA GLU A 232 24.60 4.71 -1.79
C GLU A 232 23.55 5.64 -1.18
N SER A 233 23.31 6.82 -1.76
CA SER A 233 22.35 7.82 -1.27
C SER A 233 21.01 7.81 -2.02
N CYS A 234 20.94 7.19 -3.21
CA CYS A 234 19.75 7.15 -4.03
C CYS A 234 19.22 5.74 -4.29
N SER A 235 17.89 5.65 -4.35
CA SER A 235 17.17 4.50 -4.86
C SER A 235 16.24 4.93 -5.99
N LYS A 236 15.44 4.01 -6.54
CA LYS A 236 14.37 4.35 -7.49
C LYS A 236 13.17 3.46 -7.28
N MET A 237 12.00 3.89 -7.73
CA MET A 237 10.85 3.00 -7.87
C MET A 237 10.96 2.17 -9.15
N GLY A 238 10.63 0.88 -9.08
CA GLY A 238 10.49 0.01 -10.25
C GLY A 238 11.25 -1.31 -10.14
N MET A 239 11.46 -1.99 -11.27
CA MET A 239 12.03 -3.34 -11.28
C MET A 239 13.51 -3.38 -10.88
N ASP A 240 14.30 -2.34 -11.15
CA ASP A 240 15.74 -2.36 -10.83
C ASP A 240 16.07 -1.84 -9.42
N THR A 241 15.06 -1.51 -8.60
CA THR A 241 15.26 -1.13 -7.18
C THR A 241 16.25 -2.04 -6.43
N PRO A 242 16.21 -3.38 -6.56
CA PRO A 242 17.13 -4.28 -5.85
C PRO A 242 18.58 -4.19 -6.33
N GLN A 243 18.82 -3.70 -7.55
CA GLN A 243 20.15 -3.59 -8.15
C GLN A 243 20.96 -2.44 -7.55
N LEU A 244 20.26 -1.44 -6.96
CA LEU A 244 20.89 -0.34 -6.26
C LEU A 244 21.34 -0.79 -4.86
N PRO A 245 22.49 -0.35 -4.34
CA PRO A 245 22.96 -0.77 -3.01
C PRO A 245 22.31 0.04 -1.87
N ALA A 246 21.74 1.22 -2.14
CA ALA A 246 21.14 2.05 -1.11
C ALA A 246 19.96 1.37 -0.39
N ARG A 247 19.94 1.44 0.94
CA ARG A 247 18.91 0.86 1.82
C ARG A 247 18.37 1.89 2.81
N GLY A 248 17.16 1.65 3.30
CA GLY A 248 16.45 2.50 4.26
C GLY A 248 15.31 3.29 3.62
N ASN A 249 15.05 4.48 4.16
CA ASN A 249 13.92 5.31 3.79
C ASN A 249 14.32 6.34 2.72
N PHE A 250 13.52 6.45 1.68
CA PHE A 250 13.68 7.41 0.59
C PHE A 250 12.35 8.07 0.25
N ALA A 251 12.39 9.21 -0.41
CA ALA A 251 11.21 9.91 -0.88
C ALA A 251 11.50 10.61 -2.21
N PHE A 252 10.43 10.86 -2.96
CA PHE A 252 10.47 11.59 -4.23
C PHE A 252 9.09 12.12 -4.57
N GLU A 253 9.02 13.02 -5.54
CA GLU A 253 7.78 13.62 -5.99
C GLU A 253 7.26 13.01 -7.30
N THR A 254 5.95 12.97 -7.43
CA THR A 254 5.25 12.65 -8.68
C THR A 254 4.24 13.75 -9.00
N SER A 255 3.77 13.81 -10.25
CA SER A 255 2.57 14.56 -10.58
C SER A 255 1.30 13.79 -10.15
N GLY A 256 0.14 14.47 -10.23
CA GLY A 256 -1.17 13.85 -9.95
C GLY A 256 -1.79 13.11 -11.13
N THR A 257 -1.21 13.26 -12.31
CA THR A 257 -1.71 12.75 -13.60
C THR A 257 -0.68 11.86 -14.26
N TYR A 258 -1.14 10.81 -14.94
CA TYR A 258 -0.27 9.92 -15.71
C TYR A 258 0.55 10.73 -16.74
N PRO A 259 1.86 10.47 -16.93
CA PRO A 259 2.66 9.32 -16.48
C PRO A 259 3.22 9.38 -15.05
N PHE A 260 2.82 10.35 -14.22
CA PHE A 260 3.24 10.57 -12.82
C PHE A 260 4.70 10.95 -12.60
N CYS A 261 5.64 10.41 -13.36
CA CYS A 261 7.05 10.73 -13.23
C CYS A 261 7.33 12.20 -13.55
N LYS A 262 8.30 12.77 -12.86
CA LYS A 262 8.92 14.06 -13.18
C LYS A 262 10.28 13.78 -13.84
N PHE A 263 10.65 14.59 -14.83
CA PHE A 263 11.92 14.44 -15.52
C PHE A 263 13.06 14.98 -14.65
N ASP A 264 14.08 14.14 -14.40
CA ASP A 264 15.25 14.47 -13.58
C ASP A 264 16.54 14.11 -14.33
N PRO A 265 17.01 15.00 -15.24
CA PRO A 265 18.16 14.71 -16.10
C PRO A 265 19.47 14.64 -15.33
N GLU A 266 19.56 15.32 -14.17
CA GLU A 266 20.75 15.36 -13.34
C GLU A 266 20.97 14.01 -12.66
N ALA A 267 19.93 13.49 -11.99
CA ALA A 267 19.97 12.14 -11.41
C ALA A 267 20.19 11.07 -12.48
N ASP A 268 19.53 11.19 -13.64
CA ASP A 268 19.76 10.30 -14.77
C ASP A 268 21.22 10.28 -15.24
N GLN A 269 21.85 11.44 -15.35
CA GLN A 269 23.24 11.55 -15.77
C GLN A 269 24.20 10.99 -14.72
N GLN A 270 23.93 11.23 -13.44
CA GLN A 270 24.76 10.76 -12.34
C GLN A 270 24.67 9.24 -12.20
N MET A 271 23.47 8.67 -12.27
CA MET A 271 23.22 7.23 -12.10
C MET A 271 23.58 6.40 -13.34
N LYS A 272 23.55 6.98 -14.55
CA LYS A 272 24.07 6.33 -15.77
C LYS A 272 25.52 5.87 -15.66
N ARG A 273 26.34 6.53 -14.85
CA ARG A 273 27.75 6.17 -14.66
C ARG A 273 27.98 4.98 -13.73
N ILE A 274 26.94 4.58 -13.00
CA ILE A 274 26.99 3.59 -11.91
C ILE A 274 26.32 2.27 -12.34
N LEU A 275 25.35 2.34 -13.26
CA LEU A 275 24.60 1.20 -13.78
C LEU A 275 25.25 0.52 -15.02
N ILE A 276 26.47 0.90 -15.38
CA ILE A 276 27.31 0.29 -16.44
C ILE A 276 28.44 -0.49 -15.77
#